data_AF-X1B5Z9-F1
#
_entry.id   AF-X1B5Z9-F1
#
_cell.length_a   1.000
_cell.length_b   1.000
_cell.length_c   1.000
_cell.angle_alpha   90.00
_cell.angle_beta   90.00
_cell.angle_gamma   90.00
#
_symmetry.space_group_name_H-M   'P 1'
#
loop_
_entity.id
_entity.type
_entity.pdbx_description
1 polymer ?
#
loop_
_entity_poly.entity_id
_entity_poly.type
_entity_poly.pdbx_seq_one_letter_code
_entity_poly.pdbx_strand_id
1 'polypeptide(L)'
;RWLGKLNPNWNNGSSFEPYGLEFNNQLKEQIRKRDNYRCQECNFPQHKLKRKLTIHHIDFNKQNNDPLNLISLCLSCHTKTNYNRDKWIKYYQNKIKLRGFKNG
;
A
#
# COMPACT_ATOMS: atom_id res chain seq x y z
N ARG A 1 -16.38 11.11 -17.65
CA ARG A 1 -15.38 10.99 -16.56
C ARG A 1 -15.88 11.83 -15.40
N TRP A 2 -16.46 11.23 -14.35
CA TRP A 2 -16.97 11.97 -13.20
C TRP A 2 -15.80 12.44 -12.34
N LEU A 3 -15.62 13.76 -12.24
CA LEU A 3 -14.61 14.42 -11.42
C LEU A 3 -15.28 15.00 -10.16
N GLY A 4 -14.62 14.90 -9.01
CA GLY A 4 -15.09 15.52 -7.77
C GLY A 4 -16.14 14.72 -6.99
N LYS A 5 -16.99 15.45 -6.24
CA LYS A 5 -17.92 14.94 -5.21
C LYS A 5 -18.95 13.91 -5.67
N LEU A 6 -19.10 13.71 -6.99
CA LEU A 6 -20.03 12.77 -7.61
C LEU A 6 -19.42 11.38 -7.85
N ASN A 7 -18.12 11.20 -7.60
CA ASN A 7 -17.50 9.88 -7.63
C ASN A 7 -17.65 9.23 -6.25
N PRO A 8 -18.22 8.00 -6.13
CA PRO A 8 -18.35 7.31 -4.84
C PRO A 8 -17.00 7.03 -4.16
N ASN A 9 -15.87 7.19 -4.86
CA ASN A 9 -14.52 7.08 -4.31
C ASN A 9 -13.88 8.43 -3.97
N TRP A 10 -14.62 9.53 -4.07
CA TRP A 10 -14.13 10.85 -3.69
C TRP A 10 -13.98 10.93 -2.18
N ASN A 11 -12.74 10.77 -1.71
CA ASN A 11 -12.39 10.83 -0.29
C ASN A 11 -11.90 12.23 0.08
N ASN A 12 -12.73 13.26 -0.12
CA ASN A 12 -12.45 14.64 0.27
C ASN A 12 -11.07 15.19 -0.17
N GLY A 13 -10.54 14.72 -1.31
CA GLY A 13 -9.23 15.15 -1.80
C GLY A 13 -8.01 14.51 -1.13
N SER A 14 -8.15 13.41 -0.39
CA SER A 14 -7.01 12.76 0.30
C SER A 14 -5.84 12.37 -0.61
N SER A 15 -6.06 12.26 -1.93
CA SER A 15 -4.98 12.09 -2.91
C SER A 15 -3.99 13.26 -2.96
N PHE A 16 -4.42 14.46 -2.59
CA PHE A 16 -3.61 15.69 -2.57
C PHE A 16 -2.88 15.93 -1.25
N GLU A 17 -3.21 15.18 -0.19
CA GLU A 17 -2.51 15.30 1.09
C GLU A 17 -1.01 14.98 0.94
N PRO A 18 -0.13 15.76 1.60
CA PRO A 18 1.30 15.48 1.58
C PRO A 18 1.59 14.15 2.27
N TYR A 19 2.69 13.51 1.86
CA TYR A 19 3.24 12.38 2.60
C TYR A 19 4.08 12.88 3.77
N GLY A 20 4.16 12.10 4.85
CA GLY A 20 5.13 12.38 5.92
C GLY A 20 6.56 12.36 5.37
N LEU A 21 7.45 13.16 5.97
CA LEU A 21 8.84 13.37 5.50
C LEU A 21 9.64 12.06 5.35
N GLU A 22 9.32 11.07 6.18
CA GLU A 22 9.98 9.76 6.20
C GLU A 22 9.58 8.87 5.00
N PHE A 23 8.52 9.21 4.25
CA PHE A 23 8.07 8.44 3.07
C PHE A 23 8.95 8.65 1.83
N ASN A 24 10.26 8.52 2.03
CA ASN A 24 11.31 8.74 1.05
C ASN A 24 11.68 7.45 0.29
N ASN A 25 12.68 7.55 -0.60
CA ASN A 25 13.12 6.41 -1.42
C ASN A 25 13.77 5.30 -0.58
N GLN A 26 14.44 5.65 0.52
CA GLN A 26 15.10 4.70 1.41
C GLN A 26 14.06 3.82 2.12
N LEU A 27 13.04 4.42 2.75
CA LEU A 27 11.95 3.66 3.37
C LEU A 27 11.25 2.77 2.34
N LYS A 28 10.92 3.31 1.16
CA LYS A 28 10.27 2.53 0.11
C LYS A 28 11.10 1.32 -0.32
N GLU A 29 12.42 1.46 -0.40
CA GLU A 29 13.31 0.36 -0.76
C GLU A 29 13.41 -0.70 0.35
N GLN A 30 13.47 -0.27 1.62
CA GLN A 30 13.44 -1.18 2.77
C GLN A 30 12.18 -2.05 2.78
N ILE A 31 11.01 -1.45 2.52
CA ILE A 31 9.74 -2.20 2.44
C ILE A 31 9.74 -3.19 1.28
N ARG A 32 10.24 -2.81 0.09
CA ARG A 32 10.38 -3.74 -1.04
C ARG A 32 11.31 -4.90 -0.73
N LYS A 33 12.44 -4.63 -0.08
CA LYS A 33 13.42 -5.65 0.32
C LYS A 33 12.80 -6.64 1.32
N ARG A 34 12.11 -6.14 2.37
CA ARG A 34 11.33 -6.96 3.33
C ARG A 34 10.34 -7.86 2.61
N ASP A 35 9.65 -7.31 1.61
CA ASP A 35 8.65 -7.99 0.81
C ASP A 35 9.25 -8.86 -0.33
N ASN A 36 10.56 -9.11 -0.31
CA ASN A 36 11.30 -9.90 -1.29
C ASN A 36 11.06 -9.45 -2.74
N TYR A 37 10.87 -8.15 -2.95
CA TYR A 37 10.55 -7.54 -4.24
C TYR A 37 9.36 -8.21 -4.94
N ARG A 38 8.37 -8.68 -4.17
CA ARG A 38 7.15 -9.30 -4.69
C ARG A 38 5.92 -8.52 -4.27
N CYS A 39 4.92 -8.49 -5.14
CA CYS A 39 3.61 -7.96 -4.77
C CYS A 39 3.04 -8.80 -3.63
N GLN A 40 2.70 -8.16 -2.52
CA GLN A 40 2.21 -8.89 -1.35
C GLN A 40 0.75 -9.33 -1.47
N GLU A 41 0.10 -9.04 -2.60
CA GLU A 41 -1.23 -9.54 -2.92
C GLU A 41 -1.20 -10.71 -3.90
N CYS A 42 -0.59 -10.53 -5.08
CA CYS A 42 -0.56 -11.55 -6.13
C CYS A 42 0.77 -12.30 -6.27
N ASN A 43 1.75 -12.02 -5.40
CA ASN A 43 3.10 -12.61 -5.40
C ASN A 43 3.95 -12.37 -6.67
N PHE A 44 3.47 -11.53 -7.60
CA PHE A 44 4.16 -11.24 -8.85
C PHE A 44 5.47 -10.47 -8.58
N PRO A 45 6.60 -10.91 -9.15
CA PRO A 45 7.91 -10.32 -8.86
C PRO A 45 8.12 -8.99 -9.58
N GLN A 46 8.78 -8.05 -8.90
CA GLN A 46 9.06 -6.71 -9.42
C GLN A 46 9.89 -6.72 -10.71
N HIS A 47 10.88 -7.63 -10.84
CA HIS A 47 11.75 -7.68 -12.01
C HIS A 47 11.01 -8.02 -13.31
N LYS A 48 9.79 -8.56 -13.23
CA LYS A 48 8.90 -8.82 -14.38
C LYS A 48 7.93 -7.67 -14.66
N LEU A 49 7.92 -6.62 -13.83
CA LEU A 49 7.09 -5.44 -14.02
C LEU A 49 7.87 -4.34 -14.73
N LYS A 50 7.17 -3.52 -15.53
CA LYS A 50 7.74 -2.32 -16.17
C LYS A 50 8.07 -1.18 -15.18
N ARG A 51 7.83 -1.38 -13.88
CA ARG A 51 7.97 -0.36 -12.83
C ARG A 51 8.21 -1.02 -11.46
N LYS A 52 8.77 -0.25 -10.53
CA LYS A 52 8.89 -0.68 -9.12
C LYS A 52 7.51 -0.87 -8.48
N LEU A 53 7.44 -1.78 -7.50
CA LEU A 53 6.27 -1.94 -6.65
C LEU A 53 5.97 -0.63 -5.92
N THR A 54 4.70 -0.31 -5.82
CA THR A 54 4.20 0.83 -5.08
C THR A 54 4.12 0.45 -3.60
N ILE A 55 4.44 1.40 -2.71
CA ILE A 55 4.27 1.20 -1.28
C ILE A 55 2.95 1.82 -0.87
N HIS A 56 2.09 0.99 -0.29
CA HIS A 56 0.74 1.36 0.13
C HIS A 56 0.69 1.48 1.65
N HIS A 57 0.12 2.58 2.13
CA HIS A 57 -0.29 2.76 3.53
C HIS A 57 -1.58 1.97 3.77
N ILE A 58 -1.54 0.96 4.62
CA ILE A 58 -2.65 0.04 4.87
C ILE A 58 -3.85 0.78 5.44
N ASP A 59 -3.62 1.71 6.36
CA ASP A 59 -4.64 2.57 6.99
C ASP A 59 -5.04 3.79 6.14
N PHE A 60 -4.47 3.95 4.94
CA PHE A 60 -4.64 5.10 4.05
C PHE A 60 -4.18 6.46 4.64
N ASN A 61 -3.55 6.47 5.81
CA ASN A 61 -2.96 7.67 6.39
C ASN A 61 -1.52 7.84 5.87
N LYS A 62 -1.34 8.81 4.97
CA LYS A 62 -0.03 9.11 4.34
C LYS A 62 1.06 9.59 5.30
N GLN A 63 0.69 9.90 6.54
CA GLN A 63 1.63 10.28 7.59
C GLN A 63 2.08 9.09 8.44
N ASN A 64 1.37 7.96 8.40
CA ASN A 64 1.71 6.77 9.17
C ASN A 64 2.74 5.90 8.43
N ASN A 65 4.02 6.23 8.59
CA ASN A 65 5.13 5.58 7.91
C ASN A 65 5.70 4.36 8.65
N ASP A 66 5.00 3.84 9.67
CA ASP A 66 5.39 2.61 10.35
C ASP A 66 5.56 1.47 9.31
N PRO A 67 6.72 0.78 9.25
CA PRO A 67 6.91 -0.33 8.33
C PRO A 67 5.80 -1.40 8.38
N LEU A 68 5.18 -1.65 9.54
CA LEU A 68 4.05 -2.57 9.71
C LEU A 68 2.73 -2.01 9.17
N ASN A 69 2.64 -0.71 8.89
CA ASN A 69 1.54 -0.09 8.16
C ASN A 69 1.80 0.00 6.64
N LEU A 70 3.00 -0.39 6.18
CA LEU A 70 3.39 -0.29 4.77
C LEU A 70 3.45 -1.66 4.09
N ILE A 71 2.97 -1.74 2.85
CA ILE A 71 2.96 -2.98 2.06
C ILE A 71 3.30 -2.75 0.58
N SER A 72 4.10 -3.63 -0.02
CA SER A 72 4.48 -3.56 -1.44
C SER A 72 3.42 -4.17 -2.35
N LEU A 73 2.88 -3.40 -3.28
CA LEU A 73 1.87 -3.84 -4.26
C LEU A 73 2.30 -3.52 -5.70
N CYS A 74 1.91 -4.38 -6.64
CA CYS A 74 1.94 -3.99 -8.06
C CYS A 74 0.79 -3.01 -8.35
N LEU A 75 0.88 -2.28 -9.47
CA LEU A 75 -0.15 -1.29 -9.80
C LEU A 75 -1.55 -1.90 -9.85
N SER A 76 -1.72 -3.07 -10.47
CA SER A 76 -3.04 -3.69 -10.63
C SER A 76 -3.67 -4.03 -9.28
N CYS A 77 -2.88 -4.50 -8.31
CA CYS A 77 -3.36 -4.74 -6.95
C CYS A 77 -3.58 -3.45 -6.17
N HIS A 78 -2.69 -2.46 -6.30
CA HIS A 78 -2.84 -1.15 -5.65
C HIS A 78 -4.16 -0.47 -6.07
N THR A 79 -4.50 -0.49 -7.36
CA THR A 79 -5.75 0.13 -7.82
C THR A 79 -7.00 -0.51 -7.21
N LYS A 80 -6.96 -1.80 -6.84
CA LYS A 80 -8.08 -2.48 -6.19
C LYS A 80 -8.34 -1.95 -4.77
N THR A 81 -7.31 -1.44 -4.08
CA THR A 81 -7.46 -0.94 -2.70
C THR A 81 -8.15 0.41 -2.64
N ASN A 82 -8.31 1.11 -3.76
CA ASN A 82 -9.00 2.40 -3.81
C ASN A 82 -10.52 2.31 -3.50
N TYR A 83 -11.11 1.10 -3.55
CA TYR A 83 -12.51 0.84 -3.30
C TYR A 83 -12.67 -0.04 -2.06
N ASN A 84 -13.72 0.18 -1.27
CA ASN A 84 -14.05 -0.63 -0.09
C ASN A 84 -12.88 -0.73 0.91
N ARG A 85 -12.34 0.44 1.29
CA ARG A 85 -11.08 0.56 2.06
C ARG A 85 -11.09 -0.21 3.36
N ASP A 86 -12.20 -0.19 4.11
CA ASP A 86 -12.35 -0.93 5.38
C ASP A 86 -12.06 -2.43 5.23
N LYS A 87 -12.49 -3.02 4.11
CA LYS A 87 -12.19 -4.42 3.80
C LYS A 87 -10.69 -4.64 3.62
N TRP A 88 -10.02 -3.75 2.89
CA TRP A 88 -8.58 -3.84 2.63
C TRP A 88 -7.73 -3.56 3.86
N ILE A 89 -8.12 -2.58 4.68
CA ILE A 89 -7.50 -2.29 5.97
C ILE A 89 -7.49 -3.55 6.84
N LYS A 90 -8.67 -4.13 7.10
CA LYS A 90 -8.82 -5.35 7.91
C LYS A 90 -8.01 -6.53 7.34
N TYR A 91 -8.10 -6.74 6.03
CA TYR A 91 -7.39 -7.83 5.35
C TYR A 91 -5.86 -7.70 5.49
N TYR A 92 -5.28 -6.54 5.19
CA TYR A 92 -3.83 -6.37 5.25
C TYR A 92 -3.29 -6.27 6.67
N GLN A 93 -4.03 -5.69 7.61
CA GLN A 93 -3.67 -5.72 9.04
C GLN A 93 -3.59 -7.17 9.54
N ASN A 94 -4.58 -8.01 9.22
CA ASN A 94 -4.54 -9.44 9.57
C ASN A 94 -3.37 -10.15 8.87
N LYS A 95 -3.12 -9.85 7.60
CA LYS A 95 -2.00 -10.42 6.84
C LYS A 95 -0.65 -10.12 7.46
N ILE A 96 -0.44 -8.90 7.97
CA ILE A 96 0.82 -8.52 8.63
C ILE A 96 0.94 -9.16 10.02
N LYS A 97 -0.14 -9.18 10.81
CA LYS A 97 -0.16 -9.88 12.11
C LYS A 97 0.26 -11.34 11.94
N LEU A 98 -0.33 -12.06 10.99
CA LEU A 98 0.01 -13.46 10.68
C LEU A 98 1.46 -13.68 10.22
N ARG A 99 2.15 -12.66 9.70
CA ARG A 99 3.60 -12.75 9.42
C ARG A 99 4.43 -12.70 10.69
N GLY A 100 4.06 -11.82 11.62
CA GLY A 100 4.75 -11.69 12.91
C GLY A 100 4.75 -13.00 13.69
N PHE A 101 3.64 -13.75 13.68
CA PHE A 101 3.53 -15.05 14.34
C PHE A 101 4.33 -16.18 13.69
N LYS A 102 4.70 -16.08 12.40
CA LYS A 102 5.48 -17.12 11.70
C LYS A 102 7.00 -16.96 11.87
N ASN A 103 7.43 -15.84 12.44
CA ASN A 103 8.85 -15.53 12.68
C ASN A 103 9.22 -15.64 14.17
N GLY A 104 8.34 -16.22 14.99
CA GLY A 104 8.56 -16.49 16.42
C GLY A 104 8.69 -17.97 16.71
#